data_AF-A0A382R779-F1
#
_entry.id   AF-A0A382R779-F1
#
_cell.length_a   1.000
_cell.length_b   1.000
_cell.length_c   1.000
_cell.angle_alpha   90.00
_cell.angle_beta   90.00
_cell.angle_gamma   90.00
#
_symmetry.space_group_name_H-M   'P 1'
#
loop_
_entity.id
_entity.type
_entity.pdbx_description
1 polymer ?
#
loop_
_entity_poly.entity_id
_entity_poly.type
_entity_poly.pdbx_seq_one_letter_code
_entity_poly.pdbx_strand_id
1 'polypeptide(L)'
;MGLRKPPQPSWAINSAVDALLKKEMDFCRKENRAHGIFKENGQEYIKPFNHKDLEIWQNPFTGIQFFDKEHNFLLYGGVDDVMEDSNGKLVVIDFKATAKKADILDTTDVWNNGESYKRQLEIYNWLFKKNEFPVSEKGYLLYYNGDASKPHLGKEMYFRRTLIPFLLDTSWIDPIISEMHSCLQKDEIPESKP
;
A
#
# COMPACT_ATOMS: atom_id res chain seq x y z
N MET A 1 -5.84 25.95 14.06
CA MET A 1 -6.82 25.88 12.96
C MET A 1 -6.11 26.23 11.67
N GLY A 2 -6.12 25.33 10.68
CA GLY A 2 -5.45 25.53 9.39
C GLY A 2 -6.47 25.63 8.26
N LEU A 3 -6.29 26.58 7.35
CA LEU A 3 -7.06 26.65 6.11
C LEU A 3 -6.70 25.44 5.24
N ARG A 4 -7.71 24.77 4.68
CA ARG A 4 -7.50 23.66 3.75
C ARG A 4 -6.74 24.19 2.53
N LYS A 5 -5.54 23.64 2.29
CA LYS A 5 -4.72 23.99 1.12
C LYS A 5 -5.54 23.75 -0.16
N PRO A 6 -5.49 24.65 -1.16
CA PRO A 6 -6.21 24.45 -2.42
C PRO A 6 -5.81 23.12 -3.07
N PRO A 7 -6.78 22.40 -3.69
CA PRO A 7 -6.52 21.12 -4.30
C PRO A 7 -5.46 21.24 -5.40
N GLN A 8 -4.51 20.31 -5.40
CA GLN A 8 -3.55 20.16 -6.49
C GLN A 8 -4.19 19.36 -7.63
N PRO A 9 -3.72 19.51 -8.89
CA PRO A 9 -4.17 18.65 -9.98
C PRO A 9 -3.98 17.17 -9.61
N SER A 10 -4.96 16.33 -9.98
CA SER A 10 -4.96 14.91 -9.65
C SER A 10 -4.12 14.08 -10.63
N TRP A 11 -3.72 12.88 -10.20
CA TRP A 11 -3.00 11.90 -11.02
C TRP A 11 -3.97 10.91 -11.66
N ALA A 12 -4.83 11.37 -12.56
CA ALA A 12 -5.97 10.59 -13.07
C ALA A 12 -5.57 9.25 -13.74
N ILE A 13 -4.44 9.21 -14.46
CA ILE A 13 -3.93 7.96 -15.07
C ILE A 13 -3.51 6.98 -13.97
N ASN A 14 -2.78 7.43 -12.96
CA ASN A 14 -2.35 6.59 -11.85
C ASN A 14 -3.55 6.03 -11.09
N SER A 15 -4.57 6.86 -10.83
CA SER A 15 -5.83 6.42 -10.21
C SER A 15 -6.60 5.43 -11.08
N ALA A 16 -6.58 5.59 -12.42
CA ALA A 16 -7.22 4.63 -13.33
C ALA A 16 -6.50 3.27 -13.31
N VAL A 17 -5.15 3.26 -13.27
CA VAL A 17 -4.37 2.03 -13.13
C VAL A 17 -4.68 1.34 -11.80
N ASP A 18 -4.69 2.07 -10.69
CA ASP A 18 -5.07 1.52 -9.38
C ASP A 18 -6.46 0.88 -9.40
N ALA A 19 -7.47 1.59 -9.92
CA ALA A 19 -8.84 1.07 -10.01
C ALA A 19 -8.96 -0.16 -10.90
N LEU A 20 -8.17 -0.25 -11.98
CA LEU A 20 -8.12 -1.44 -12.84
C LEU A 20 -7.44 -2.62 -12.14
N LEU A 21 -6.37 -2.37 -11.37
CA LEU A 21 -5.69 -3.41 -10.59
C LEU A 21 -6.60 -3.99 -9.50
N LYS A 22 -7.39 -3.16 -8.81
CA LYS A 22 -8.38 -3.66 -7.84
C LYS A 22 -9.39 -4.61 -8.52
N LYS A 23 -9.91 -4.24 -9.70
CA LYS A 23 -10.80 -5.11 -10.49
C LYS A 23 -10.10 -6.40 -10.96
N GLU A 24 -8.82 -6.33 -11.33
CA GLU A 24 -8.04 -7.50 -11.73
C GLU A 24 -7.83 -8.45 -10.54
N MET A 25 -7.55 -7.91 -9.35
CA MET A 25 -7.48 -8.71 -8.13
C MET A 25 -8.84 -9.31 -7.75
N ASP A 26 -9.94 -8.58 -7.89
CA ASP A 26 -11.30 -9.10 -7.69
C ASP A 26 -11.61 -10.28 -8.61
N PHE A 27 -11.20 -10.19 -9.87
CA PHE A 27 -11.33 -11.30 -10.81
C PHE A 27 -10.47 -12.49 -10.35
N CYS A 28 -9.21 -12.26 -9.96
CA CYS A 28 -8.34 -13.33 -9.44
C CYS A 28 -8.91 -13.99 -8.16
N ARG A 29 -9.52 -13.19 -7.28
CA ARG A 29 -10.16 -13.64 -6.03
C ARG A 29 -11.35 -14.55 -6.32
N LYS A 30 -12.23 -14.15 -7.26
CA LYS A 30 -13.39 -14.96 -7.69
C LYS A 30 -12.97 -16.30 -8.30
N GLU A 31 -11.89 -16.30 -9.07
CA GLU A 31 -11.32 -17.49 -9.71
C GLU A 31 -10.39 -18.31 -8.78
N ASN A 32 -10.23 -17.89 -7.51
CA ASN A 32 -9.33 -18.52 -6.53
C ASN A 32 -7.89 -18.78 -7.06
N ARG A 33 -7.34 -17.79 -7.77
CA ARG A 33 -6.03 -17.88 -8.42
C ARG A 33 -5.13 -16.70 -8.07
N ALA A 34 -3.82 -16.91 -8.16
CA ALA A 34 -2.86 -15.81 -8.07
C ALA A 34 -3.00 -14.88 -9.29
N HIS A 35 -2.71 -13.60 -9.06
CA HIS A 35 -2.52 -12.63 -10.13
C HIS A 35 -1.26 -12.97 -10.95
N GLY A 36 -1.27 -12.66 -12.25
CA GLY A 36 -0.20 -13.05 -13.18
C GLY A 36 1.19 -12.62 -12.74
N ILE A 37 1.32 -11.41 -12.21
CA ILE A 37 2.61 -10.88 -11.69
C ILE A 37 3.23 -11.74 -10.58
N PHE A 38 2.42 -12.36 -9.71
CA PHE A 38 2.96 -13.25 -8.68
C PHE A 38 3.46 -14.56 -9.30
N LYS A 39 2.76 -15.09 -10.31
CA LYS A 39 3.19 -16.28 -11.05
C LYS A 39 4.51 -16.04 -11.79
N GLU A 40 4.62 -14.90 -12.46
CA GLU A 40 5.84 -14.46 -13.17
C GLU A 40 7.06 -14.40 -12.23
N ASN A 41 6.83 -14.18 -10.94
CA ASN A 41 7.87 -14.09 -9.90
C ASN A 41 7.99 -15.36 -9.05
N GLY A 42 7.40 -16.50 -9.47
CA GLY A 42 7.48 -17.77 -8.74
C GLY A 42 6.71 -17.79 -7.40
N GLN A 43 5.74 -16.89 -7.24
CA GLN A 43 4.93 -16.70 -6.03
C GLN A 43 3.45 -17.05 -6.26
N GLU A 44 3.16 -18.06 -7.10
CA GLU A 44 1.78 -18.49 -7.41
C GLU A 44 0.99 -19.00 -6.18
N TYR A 45 1.68 -19.29 -5.08
CA TYR A 45 1.07 -19.64 -3.80
C TYR A 45 0.47 -18.42 -3.05
N ILE A 46 0.76 -17.18 -3.47
CA ILE A 46 0.17 -15.96 -2.92
C ILE A 46 -1.05 -15.58 -3.76
N LYS A 47 -2.22 -15.47 -3.13
CA LYS A 47 -3.50 -15.20 -3.81
C LYS A 47 -4.29 -14.08 -3.11
N PRO A 48 -5.19 -13.37 -3.81
CA PRO A 48 -6.04 -12.36 -3.16
C PRO A 48 -6.85 -12.97 -2.01
N PHE A 49 -6.75 -12.35 -0.83
CA PHE A 49 -7.46 -12.79 0.36
C PHE A 49 -8.94 -12.43 0.25
N ASN A 50 -9.82 -13.31 0.73
CA ASN A 50 -11.26 -13.09 0.69
C ASN A 50 -11.81 -12.85 2.10
N HIS A 51 -12.43 -11.69 2.31
CA HIS A 51 -13.02 -11.33 3.59
C HIS A 51 -14.22 -10.41 3.38
N LYS A 52 -15.23 -10.54 4.26
CA LYS A 52 -16.46 -9.73 4.20
C LYS A 52 -16.21 -8.23 4.34
N ASP A 53 -15.15 -7.84 5.05
CA ASP A 53 -14.81 -6.45 5.34
C ASP A 53 -13.77 -5.88 4.37
N LEU A 54 -13.40 -6.61 3.31
CA LEU A 54 -12.36 -6.18 2.37
C LEU A 54 -12.67 -4.82 1.70
N GLU A 55 -13.93 -4.60 1.31
CA GLU A 55 -14.37 -3.33 0.72
C GLU A 55 -14.18 -2.16 1.70
N ILE A 56 -14.41 -2.40 2.99
CA ILE A 56 -14.17 -1.41 4.06
C ILE A 56 -12.67 -1.15 4.18
N TRP A 57 -11.85 -2.20 4.18
CA TRP A 57 -10.39 -2.09 4.29
C TRP A 57 -9.76 -1.34 3.12
N GLN A 58 -10.34 -1.44 1.91
CA GLN A 58 -9.87 -0.74 0.72
C GLN A 58 -10.36 0.71 0.62
N ASN A 59 -11.34 1.11 1.43
CA ASN A 59 -11.90 2.45 1.38
C ASN A 59 -10.96 3.45 2.09
N PRO A 60 -10.47 4.50 1.41
CA PRO A 60 -9.47 5.42 1.96
C PRO A 60 -9.99 6.32 3.11
N PHE A 61 -11.31 6.41 3.29
CA PHE A 61 -11.93 7.22 4.34
C PHE A 61 -12.33 6.43 5.58
N THR A 62 -12.27 5.09 5.52
CA THR A 62 -12.60 4.21 6.64
C THR A 62 -11.46 3.25 6.92
N GLY A 63 -11.09 2.41 5.95
CA GLY A 63 -9.92 1.55 5.98
C GLY A 63 -10.01 0.44 7.04
N ILE A 64 -8.92 -0.31 7.19
CA ILE A 64 -8.75 -1.13 8.39
C ILE A 64 -8.47 -0.20 9.57
N GLN A 65 -9.17 -0.41 10.68
CA GLN A 65 -9.13 0.47 11.85
C GLN A 65 -8.60 -0.28 13.08
N PHE A 66 -7.92 0.45 13.95
CA PHE A 66 -7.55 0.01 15.29
C PHE A 66 -7.84 1.14 16.28
N PHE A 67 -8.61 0.82 17.32
CA PHE A 67 -8.87 1.75 18.41
C PHE A 67 -7.90 1.48 19.56
N ASP A 68 -6.91 2.37 19.68
CA ASP A 68 -5.96 2.37 20.77
C ASP A 68 -6.60 3.03 22.00
N LYS A 69 -7.00 2.18 22.96
CA LYS A 69 -7.66 2.62 24.20
C LYS A 69 -6.72 3.38 25.13
N GLU A 70 -5.41 3.11 25.08
CA GLU A 70 -4.43 3.72 25.98
C GLU A 70 -4.27 5.20 25.66
N HIS A 71 -4.12 5.52 24.37
CA HIS A 71 -3.93 6.89 23.89
C HIS A 71 -5.22 7.55 23.40
N ASN A 72 -6.35 6.83 23.43
CA ASN A 72 -7.66 7.24 22.90
C ASN A 72 -7.59 7.67 21.42
N PHE A 73 -6.91 6.87 20.59
CA PHE A 73 -6.74 7.12 19.16
C PHE A 73 -7.50 6.11 18.30
N LEU A 74 -8.14 6.61 17.25
CA LEU A 74 -8.60 5.79 16.13
C LEU A 74 -7.58 5.90 15.00
N LEU A 75 -6.80 4.83 14.80
CA LEU A 75 -5.79 4.73 13.76
C LEU A 75 -6.35 3.91 12.61
N TYR A 76 -6.21 4.39 11.37
CA TYR A 76 -6.77 3.70 10.21
C TYR A 76 -5.96 3.93 8.94
N GLY A 77 -6.11 3.03 7.98
CA GLY A 77 -5.50 3.12 6.65
C GLY A 77 -6.25 2.31 5.61
N GLY A 78 -6.43 2.89 4.42
CA GLY A 78 -7.03 2.20 3.27
C GLY A 78 -5.96 1.44 2.49
N VAL A 79 -6.03 0.11 2.47
CA VAL A 79 -5.09 -0.72 1.72
C VAL A 79 -5.48 -0.79 0.24
N ASP A 80 -4.50 -0.99 -0.65
CA ASP A 80 -4.86 -1.22 -2.04
C ASP A 80 -5.46 -2.61 -2.25
N ASP A 81 -4.84 -3.62 -1.64
CA ASP A 81 -5.38 -4.96 -1.50
C ASP A 81 -4.62 -5.73 -0.39
N VAL A 82 -5.11 -6.92 -0.05
CA VAL A 82 -4.45 -7.87 0.84
C VAL A 82 -4.52 -9.26 0.23
N MET A 83 -3.37 -9.93 0.23
CA MET A 83 -3.20 -11.29 -0.27
C MET A 83 -3.05 -12.25 0.92
N GLU A 84 -3.06 -13.56 0.65
CA GLU A 84 -2.82 -14.62 1.61
C GLU A 84 -1.79 -15.61 1.04
N ASP A 85 -0.85 -16.04 1.87
CA ASP A 85 0.13 -17.07 1.51
C ASP A 85 -0.37 -18.50 1.83
N SER A 86 0.42 -19.52 1.47
CA SER A 86 0.05 -20.92 1.71
C SER A 86 -0.06 -21.31 3.19
N ASN A 87 0.41 -20.47 4.11
CA ASN A 87 0.33 -20.69 5.55
C ASN A 87 -0.84 -19.91 6.18
N GLY A 88 -1.69 -19.27 5.38
CA GLY A 88 -2.80 -18.45 5.86
C GLY A 88 -2.35 -17.11 6.45
N LYS A 89 -1.12 -16.65 6.16
CA LYS A 89 -0.66 -15.32 6.59
C LYS A 89 -1.06 -14.27 5.56
N LEU A 90 -1.63 -13.17 6.05
CA LEU A 90 -1.93 -12.02 5.21
C LEU A 90 -0.65 -11.36 4.72
N VAL A 91 -0.64 -10.98 3.45
CA VAL A 91 0.46 -10.29 2.77
C VAL A 91 -0.10 -8.97 2.26
N VAL A 92 0.33 -7.86 2.87
CA VAL A 92 -0.10 -6.52 2.47
C VAL A 92 0.57 -6.12 1.16
N ILE A 93 -0.22 -5.51 0.27
CA ILE A 93 0.28 -5.01 -1.00
C ILE A 93 -0.17 -3.60 -1.27
N ASP A 94 0.60 -2.90 -2.08
CA ASP A 94 0.35 -1.52 -2.47
C ASP A 94 0.62 -1.34 -3.97
N PHE A 95 -0.25 -0.60 -4.66
CA PHE A 95 -0.18 -0.36 -6.09
C PHE A 95 0.47 0.98 -6.36
N LYS A 96 1.42 1.00 -7.29
CA LYS A 96 2.04 2.24 -7.76
C LYS A 96 2.14 2.26 -9.27
N ALA A 97 1.81 3.40 -9.85
CA ALA A 97 1.93 3.65 -11.27
C ALA A 97 2.85 4.85 -11.53
N THR A 98 3.64 4.81 -12.60
CA THR A 98 4.44 5.94 -13.09
C THR A 98 4.69 5.79 -14.60
N ALA A 99 5.50 6.66 -15.20
CA ALA A 99 5.97 6.53 -16.58
C ALA A 99 7.43 7.01 -16.71
N LYS A 100 8.32 6.45 -15.90
CA LYS A 100 9.76 6.73 -15.93
C LYS A 100 10.38 6.06 -17.16
N LYS A 101 11.35 6.75 -17.78
CA LYS A 101 12.15 6.18 -18.87
C LYS A 101 13.00 4.99 -18.41
N ALA A 102 13.59 5.10 -17.21
CA ALA A 102 14.34 4.01 -16.60
C ALA A 102 13.41 2.89 -16.14
N ASP A 103 13.95 1.68 -16.11
CA ASP A 103 13.27 0.54 -15.50
C ASP A 103 13.23 0.68 -13.98
N ILE A 104 12.27 -0.02 -13.39
CA ILE A 104 12.15 -0.16 -11.94
C ILE A 104 12.20 -1.65 -11.68
N LEU A 105 13.34 -2.14 -11.21
CA LEU A 105 13.62 -3.57 -11.05
C LEU A 105 13.63 -3.97 -9.58
N ASP A 106 14.12 -3.10 -8.71
CA ASP A 106 14.15 -3.31 -7.27
C ASP A 106 13.88 -2.02 -6.48
N THR A 107 14.06 -2.08 -5.16
CA THR A 107 13.79 -0.97 -4.25
C THR A 107 14.63 0.26 -4.55
N THR A 108 15.85 0.12 -5.08
CA THR A 108 16.77 1.24 -5.37
C THR A 108 16.32 2.11 -6.55
N ASP A 109 15.51 1.56 -7.46
CA ASP A 109 14.92 2.30 -8.60
C ASP A 109 13.63 3.05 -8.21
N VAL A 110 13.05 2.69 -7.07
CA VAL A 110 11.87 3.34 -6.50
C VAL A 110 12.30 4.67 -5.90
N TRP A 111 11.43 5.68 -6.01
CA TRP A 111 11.68 6.99 -5.40
C TRP A 111 12.07 6.85 -3.92
N ASN A 112 13.17 7.49 -3.51
CA ASN A 112 13.74 7.42 -2.17
C ASN A 112 13.90 5.97 -1.66
N ASN A 113 14.42 5.07 -2.49
CA ASN A 113 14.61 3.65 -2.21
C ASN A 113 13.32 2.92 -1.75
N GLY A 114 12.15 3.49 -2.02
CA GLY A 114 10.86 2.98 -1.58
C GLY A 114 10.55 3.17 -0.09
N GLU A 115 11.32 3.94 0.68
CA GLU A 115 11.15 4.07 2.13
C GLU A 115 9.74 4.52 2.55
N SER A 116 9.14 5.48 1.82
CA SER A 116 7.78 5.95 2.11
C SER A 116 6.72 4.87 1.86
N TYR A 117 6.93 4.02 0.84
CA TYR A 117 6.03 2.93 0.52
C TYR A 117 6.22 1.76 1.49
N LYS A 118 7.45 1.47 1.91
CA LYS A 118 7.75 0.53 3.00
C LYS A 118 7.02 0.93 4.27
N ARG A 119 7.08 2.22 4.65
CA ARG A 119 6.35 2.75 5.81
C ARG A 119 4.84 2.53 5.69
N GLN A 120 4.28 2.77 4.51
CA GLN A 120 2.85 2.54 4.24
C GLN A 120 2.48 1.06 4.43
N LEU A 121 3.25 0.14 3.85
CA LEU A 121 3.08 -1.30 4.03
C LEU A 121 3.23 -1.73 5.50
N GLU A 122 4.20 -1.19 6.23
CA GLU A 122 4.41 -1.48 7.64
C GLU A 122 3.23 -1.03 8.52
N ILE A 123 2.66 0.15 8.25
CA ILE A 123 1.45 0.63 8.94
C ILE A 123 0.28 -0.32 8.68
N TYR A 124 0.06 -0.73 7.44
CA TYR A 124 -1.01 -1.68 7.11
C TYR A 124 -0.79 -3.04 7.78
N ASN A 125 0.45 -3.55 7.75
CA ASN A 125 0.84 -4.79 8.41
C ASN A 125 0.55 -4.72 9.92
N TRP A 126 0.91 -3.61 10.55
CA TRP A 126 0.66 -3.36 11.96
C TRP A 126 -0.83 -3.26 12.28
N LEU A 127 -1.64 -2.58 11.45
CA LEU A 127 -3.09 -2.52 11.62
C LEU A 127 -3.74 -3.91 11.58
N PHE A 128 -3.34 -4.77 10.63
CA PHE A 128 -3.80 -6.16 10.59
C PHE A 128 -3.36 -6.97 11.81
N LYS A 129 -2.10 -6.82 12.27
CA LYS A 129 -1.61 -7.46 13.50
C LYS A 129 -2.41 -7.04 14.73
N LYS A 130 -2.73 -5.75 14.88
CA LYS A 130 -3.56 -5.24 15.99
C LYS A 130 -5.01 -5.71 15.95
N ASN A 131 -5.47 -6.16 14.77
CA ASN A 131 -6.76 -6.83 14.57
C ASN A 131 -6.63 -8.37 14.60
N GLU A 132 -5.57 -8.90 15.23
CA GLU A 132 -5.37 -10.34 15.50
C GLU A 132 -5.24 -11.24 14.26
N PHE A 133 -5.00 -10.65 13.07
CA PHE A 133 -4.71 -11.44 11.89
C PHE A 133 -3.27 -11.98 11.92
N PRO A 134 -3.04 -13.22 11.45
CA PRO A 134 -1.69 -13.66 11.13
C PRO A 134 -1.19 -12.89 9.89
N VAL A 135 -0.05 -12.21 10.02
CA VAL A 135 0.50 -11.40 8.92
C VAL A 135 1.93 -11.82 8.61
N SER A 136 2.26 -11.82 7.32
CA SER A 136 3.60 -12.08 6.81
C SER A 136 4.54 -10.92 7.16
N GLU A 137 5.83 -11.22 7.32
CA GLU A 137 6.88 -10.21 7.42
C GLU A 137 7.23 -9.64 6.04
N LYS A 138 6.69 -10.20 4.96
CA LYS A 138 6.86 -9.69 3.60
C LYS A 138 5.64 -8.88 3.18
N GLY A 139 5.89 -7.73 2.55
CA GLY A 139 4.91 -6.98 1.78
C GLY A 139 5.41 -6.72 0.37
N TYR A 140 4.52 -6.30 -0.52
CA TYR A 140 4.88 -6.06 -1.91
C TYR A 140 4.38 -4.74 -2.45
N LEU A 141 5.20 -4.12 -3.28
CA LEU A 141 4.79 -3.05 -4.16
C LEU A 141 4.59 -3.62 -5.57
N LEU A 142 3.37 -3.53 -6.10
CA LEU A 142 3.11 -3.80 -7.52
C LEU A 142 3.28 -2.52 -8.29
N TYR A 143 4.36 -2.44 -9.06
CA TYR A 143 4.72 -1.27 -9.81
C TYR A 143 4.31 -1.43 -11.28
N TYR A 144 3.55 -0.49 -11.82
CA TYR A 144 3.22 -0.37 -13.24
C TYR A 144 3.89 0.88 -13.83
N ASN A 145 4.97 0.69 -14.59
CA ASN A 145 5.75 1.75 -15.21
C ASN A 145 5.40 1.86 -16.71
N GLY A 146 4.69 2.93 -17.06
CA GLY A 146 4.25 3.21 -18.42
C GLY A 146 5.42 3.40 -19.39
N ASP A 147 5.32 2.76 -20.55
CA ASP A 147 6.37 2.73 -21.56
C ASP A 147 6.29 3.95 -22.49
N ALA A 148 6.91 5.05 -22.06
CA ALA A 148 7.06 6.26 -22.86
C ALA A 148 8.14 6.16 -23.97
N SER A 149 8.75 4.99 -24.18
CA SER A 149 9.77 4.80 -25.24
C SER A 149 9.17 4.49 -26.61
N LYS A 150 7.85 4.21 -26.69
CA LYS A 150 7.17 3.92 -27.95
C LYS A 150 7.20 5.14 -28.89
N PRO A 151 7.30 4.94 -30.22
CA PRO A 151 7.36 6.05 -31.18
C PRO A 151 6.07 6.89 -31.25
N HIS A 152 4.93 6.32 -30.82
CA HIS A 152 3.65 7.00 -30.71
C HIS A 152 2.78 6.30 -29.64
N LEU A 153 1.81 7.02 -29.05
CA LEU A 153 0.88 6.48 -28.05
C LEU A 153 -0.26 5.66 -28.69
N GLY A 154 -0.97 6.22 -29.68
CA GLY A 154 -2.19 5.59 -30.21
C GLY A 154 -3.34 5.60 -29.18
N LYS A 155 -4.01 4.45 -29.00
CA LYS A 155 -5.13 4.26 -28.05
C LYS A 155 -4.77 3.40 -26.84
N GLU A 156 -3.52 2.96 -26.74
CA GLU A 156 -3.06 2.01 -25.74
C GLU A 156 -1.79 2.53 -25.07
N MET A 157 -1.67 2.32 -23.77
CA MET A 157 -0.44 2.56 -23.03
C MET A 157 0.10 1.22 -22.57
N TYR A 158 1.31 0.88 -22.99
CA TYR A 158 2.00 -0.33 -22.52
C TYR A 158 2.66 -0.05 -21.18
N PHE A 159 2.70 -1.05 -20.31
CA PHE A 159 3.35 -0.96 -19.01
C PHE A 159 4.40 -2.06 -18.87
N ARG A 160 5.55 -1.70 -18.32
CA ARG A 160 6.47 -2.64 -17.68
C ARG A 160 6.02 -2.81 -16.24
N ARG A 161 5.86 -4.04 -15.77
CA ARG A 161 5.39 -4.31 -14.39
C ARG A 161 6.43 -5.04 -13.58
N THR A 162 6.54 -4.68 -12.31
CA THR A 162 7.51 -5.25 -11.37
C THR A 162 6.86 -5.52 -10.02
N LEU A 163 7.22 -6.63 -9.41
CA LEU A 163 6.80 -7.00 -8.06
C LEU A 163 7.98 -6.80 -7.11
N ILE A 164 7.94 -5.75 -6.29
CA ILE A 164 9.08 -5.38 -5.44
C ILE A 164 8.80 -5.85 -4.00
N PRO A 165 9.58 -6.79 -3.46
CA PRO A 165 9.40 -7.26 -2.09
C PRO A 165 10.00 -6.29 -1.06
N PHE A 166 9.35 -6.18 0.08
CA PHE A 166 9.87 -5.52 1.27
C PHE A 166 9.82 -6.48 2.47
N LEU A 167 10.89 -6.50 3.27
CA LEU A 167 10.84 -7.03 4.63
C LEU A 167 10.33 -5.93 5.55
N LEU A 168 9.23 -6.19 6.23
CA LEU A 168 8.48 -5.22 7.01
C LEU A 168 8.85 -5.32 8.49
N ASP A 169 9.19 -4.18 9.08
CA ASP A 169 9.40 -4.04 10.52
C ASP A 169 8.37 -3.07 11.09
N THR A 170 7.54 -3.57 12.01
CA THR A 170 6.47 -2.78 12.64
C THR A 170 6.84 -2.31 14.05
N SER A 171 8.04 -2.62 14.54
CA SER A 171 8.47 -2.34 15.92
C SER A 171 8.56 -0.85 16.25
N TRP A 172 8.74 -0.01 15.22
CA TRP A 172 8.83 1.44 15.37
C TRP A 172 7.47 2.13 15.59
N ILE A 173 6.35 1.47 15.27
CA ILE A 173 5.04 2.14 15.21
C ILE A 173 4.48 2.45 16.60
N ASP A 174 4.47 1.47 17.51
CA ASP A 174 3.93 1.67 18.87
C ASP A 174 4.68 2.80 19.62
N PRO A 175 6.03 2.87 19.63
CA PRO A 175 6.75 4.00 20.22
C PRO A 175 6.36 5.36 19.62
N ILE A 176 6.20 5.43 18.29
CA ILE A 176 5.82 6.68 17.61
C ILE A 176 4.39 7.09 18.00
N ILE A 177 3.46 6.16 18.20
CA ILE A 177 2.11 6.48 18.69
C ILE A 177 2.17 7.11 20.08
N SER A 178 2.98 6.57 20.99
CA SER A 178 3.17 7.15 22.33
C SER A 178 3.84 8.52 22.28
N GLU A 179 4.81 8.73 21.38
CA GLU A 179 5.41 10.05 21.14
C GLU A 179 4.41 11.05 20.57
N MET A 180 3.57 10.63 19.61
CA MET A 180 2.50 11.44 19.04
C MET A 180 1.51 11.88 20.12
N HIS A 181 1.07 10.95 20.98
CA HIS A 181 0.20 11.26 22.11
C HIS A 181 0.86 12.25 23.05
N SER A 182 2.11 11.99 23.47
CA SER A 182 2.86 12.89 24.35
C SER A 182 3.04 14.29 23.77
N CYS A 183 3.21 14.39 22.44
CA CYS A 183 3.30 15.67 21.76
C CYS A 183 1.97 16.42 21.76
N LEU A 184 0.85 15.73 21.57
CA LEU A 184 -0.49 16.31 21.57
C LEU A 184 -0.95 16.80 22.95
N GLN A 185 -0.34 16.31 24.03
CA GLN A 185 -0.62 16.78 25.40
C GLN A 185 0.11 18.08 25.79
N LYS A 186 1.00 18.61 24.94
CA LYS A 186 1.74 19.83 25.24
C LYS A 186 0.93 21.08 24.88
N ASP A 187 1.03 22.11 25.71
CA ASP A 187 0.43 23.43 25.42
C ASP A 187 1.17 24.18 24.31
N GLU A 188 2.46 23.88 24.14
CA GLU A 188 3.32 24.52 23.14
C GLU A 188 3.28 23.77 21.81
N ILE A 189 3.08 24.53 20.72
CA ILE A 189 3.18 24.00 19.36
C ILE A 189 4.66 23.61 19.11
N PRO A 190 4.94 22.36 18.71
CA PRO A 190 6.31 21.94 18.42
C PRO A 190 6.93 22.78 17.29
N GLU A 191 8.23 23.02 17.37
CA GLU A 191 8.96 23.76 16.33
C GLU A 191 8.76 23.11 14.96
N SER A 192 8.39 23.93 13.97
CA SER A 192 8.29 23.50 12.59
C SER A 192 9.68 23.18 12.06
N LYS A 193 9.97 21.91 11.79
CA LYS A 193 11.14 21.51 11.00
C LYS A 193 10.78 21.57 9.51
N PRO A 194 11.45 22.41 8.69
CA PRO A 194 11.21 22.49 7.26
C PRO A 194 11.64 21.22 6.51
#